data_AF-M0E005-F1
#
_entry.id   AF-M0E005-F1
#
_cell.length_a   1.000
_cell.length_b   1.000
_cell.length_c   1.000
_cell.angle_alpha   90.00
_cell.angle_beta   90.00
_cell.angle_gamma   90.00
#
_symmetry.space_group_name_H-M   'P 1'
#
loop_
_entity.id
_entity.type
_entity.pdbx_description
1 polymer ?
#
loop_
_entity_poly.entity_id
_entity_poly.type
_entity_poly.pdbx_seq_one_letter_code
_entity_poly.pdbx_strand_id
1 'polypeptide(L)' 'MNRSRFVGLALAAFGIVFLSFVVRGTTRLVAPYEVAVALSAPILFAAAALLVGLVALATLDATGIRPLE' A
#
# COMPACT_ATOMS: atom_id res chain seq x y z
N MET A 1 10.58 15.65 4.43
CA MET A 1 10.09 14.99 3.19
C MET A 1 8.95 15.83 2.72
N ASN A 2 9.03 16.30 1.48
CA ASN A 2 8.04 17.25 1.00
C ASN A 2 6.66 16.60 0.91
N ARG A 3 5.63 17.33 1.31
CA ARG A 3 4.22 16.91 1.38
C ARG A 3 3.74 16.34 0.05
N SER A 4 4.18 16.90 -1.08
CA SER A 4 3.87 16.38 -2.42
C SER A 4 4.37 14.95 -2.63
N ARG A 5 5.57 14.62 -2.13
CA ARG A 5 6.12 13.26 -2.21
C ARG A 5 5.38 12.30 -1.28
N PHE A 6 5.00 12.76 -0.09
CA PHE A 6 4.15 11.98 0.83
C PHE A 6 2.82 11.61 0.17
N VAL A 7 2.13 12.59 -0.40
CA VAL A 7 0.84 12.38 -1.10
C VAL A 7 1.03 11.44 -2.29
N GLY A 8 2.09 11.61 -3.08
CA GLY A 8 2.41 10.71 -4.18
C GLY A 8 2.63 9.26 -3.75
N LEU A 9 3.34 9.04 -2.64
CA LEU A 9 3.52 7.70 -2.06
C LEU A 9 2.23 7.13 -1.48
N ALA A 10 1.38 7.96 -0.88
CA ALA A 10 0.07 7.54 -0.40
C ALA A 10 -0.83 7.08 -1.56
N LEU A 11 -0.87 7.85 -2.66
CA LEU A 11 -1.56 7.46 -3.88
C LEU A 11 -1.00 6.16 -4.47
N ALA A 12 0.33 6.01 -4.50
CA ALA A 12 0.97 4.78 -4.94
C ALA A 12 0.57 3.60 -4.05
N ALA A 13 0.56 3.77 -2.73
CA ALA A 13 0.13 2.73 -1.80
C ALA A 13 -1.31 2.28 -2.06
N PHE A 14 -2.23 3.22 -2.23
CA PHE A 14 -3.61 2.93 -2.63
C PHE A 14 -3.70 2.20 -3.98
N GLY A 15 -2.90 2.62 -4.97
CA GLY A 15 -2.82 1.94 -6.26
C GLY A 15 -2.33 0.50 -6.14
N ILE A 16 -1.33 0.22 -5.29
CA ILE A 16 -0.82 -1.13 -5.04
C ILE A 16 -1.87 -1.98 -4.31
N VAL A 17 -2.58 -1.42 -3.32
CA VAL A 17 -3.73 -2.11 -2.69
C VAL A 17 -4.75 -2.49 -3.76
N PHE A 18 -5.18 -1.53 -4.57
CA PHE A 18 -6.14 -1.77 -5.64
C PHE A 18 -5.67 -2.87 -6.60
N LEU A 19 -4.41 -2.82 -7.02
CA LEU A 19 -3.80 -3.85 -7.86
C LEU A 19 -3.87 -5.24 -7.22
N SER A 20 -3.65 -5.36 -5.90
CA SER A 20 -3.76 -6.65 -5.21
C SER A 20 -5.16 -7.25 -5.31
N PHE A 21 -6.21 -6.41 -5.25
CA PHE A 21 -7.60 -6.84 -5.41
C PHE A 21 -7.93 -7.19 -6.86
N VAL A 22 -7.43 -6.41 -7.83
CA VAL A 22 -7.58 -6.73 -9.25
C VAL A 22 -6.95 -8.08 -9.56
N VAL A 23 -5.71 -8.32 -9.12
CA VAL A 23 -5.01 -9.60 -9.31
C VAL A 23 -5.79 -10.74 -8.63
N ARG A 24 -6.22 -10.56 -7.38
CA ARG A 24 -7.01 -11.59 -6.68
C ARG A 24 -8.31 -11.91 -7.40
N GLY A 25 -9.07 -10.88 -7.78
CA GLY A 25 -10.38 -11.02 -8.42
C GLY A 25 -10.29 -11.66 -9.79
N THR A 26 -9.36 -11.19 -10.64
CA THR A 26 -9.17 -11.73 -11.99
C THR A 26 -8.60 -13.14 -11.98
N THR A 27 -7.64 -13.44 -11.10
CA THR A 27 -7.07 -14.79 -10.99
C THR A 27 -8.14 -15.82 -10.62
N ARG A 28 -9.09 -15.45 -9.75
CA ARG A 28 -10.18 -16.35 -9.33
C ARG A 28 -11.14 -16.72 -10.46
N LEU A 29 -11.10 -16.03 -11.60
CA LEU A 29 -11.89 -16.38 -12.79
C LEU A 29 -11.33 -17.61 -13.51
N VAL A 30 -10.03 -17.88 -13.34
CA VAL A 30 -9.30 -18.90 -14.12
C VAL A 30 -8.50 -19.89 -13.26
N ALA A 31 -8.36 -19.64 -11.95
CA ALA A 31 -7.56 -20.45 -11.05
C ALA A 31 -8.20 -20.58 -9.64
N PRO A 32 -7.78 -21.58 -8.84
CA PRO A 32 -8.26 -21.78 -7.47
C PRO A 32 -7.98 -20.60 -6.54
N TYR A 33 -8.71 -20.56 -5.43
CA TYR A 33 -8.62 -19.48 -4.45
C TYR A 33 -7.21 -19.36 -3.84
N GLU A 34 -6.57 -20.48 -3.55
CA GLU A 34 -5.24 -20.54 -2.95
C GLU A 34 -4.20 -19.88 -3.85
N VAL A 35 -4.30 -20.11 -5.17
CA VAL A 35 -3.45 -19.47 -6.18
C VAL A 35 -3.71 -17.97 -6.24
N ALA A 36 -4.98 -17.56 -6.26
CA ALA A 36 -5.35 -16.15 -6.24
C ALA A 36 -4.84 -15.43 -4.99
N VAL A 37 -4.87 -16.10 -3.82
CA VAL A 37 -4.32 -15.59 -2.57
C VAL A 37 -2.80 -15.48 -2.65
N ALA A 38 -2.11 -16.55 -3.08
CA ALA A 38 -0.65 -16.58 -3.15
C ALA A 38 -0.08 -15.50 -4.07
N LEU A 39 -0.76 -15.20 -5.19
CA LEU A 39 -0.33 -14.14 -6.12
C LEU A 39 -0.64 -12.73 -5.61
N SER A 40 -1.78 -12.52 -4.95
CA SER A 40 -2.18 -11.19 -4.47
C SER A 40 -1.52 -10.80 -3.14
N ALA A 41 -1.16 -11.77 -2.30
CA ALA A 41 -0.63 -11.52 -0.96
C ALA A 41 0.67 -10.69 -0.94
N PRO A 42 1.69 -10.95 -1.78
CA PRO A 42 2.90 -10.13 -1.82
C PRO A 42 2.63 -8.67 -2.21
N ILE A 43 1.70 -8.44 -3.13
CA ILE A 43 1.28 -7.10 -3.56
C ILE A 43 0.62 -6.37 -2.39
N LEU A 44 -0.32 -7.03 -1.72
CA LEU A 44 -1.01 -6.46 -0.57
C LEU A 44 -0.04 -6.21 0.60
N PHE A 45 0.92 -7.11 0.82
CA PHE A 45 1.94 -6.95 1.85
C PHE A 45 2.85 -5.74 1.57
N ALA A 46 3.30 -5.56 0.33
CA ALA A 46 4.08 -4.39 -0.06
C ALA A 46 3.29 -3.08 0.15
N ALA A 47 2.01 -3.06 -0.21
CA ALA A 47 1.14 -1.93 0.08
C ALA A 47 1.00 -1.67 1.59
N ALA A 48 0.78 -2.71 2.38
CA ALA A 48 0.65 -2.60 3.84
C ALA A 48 1.93 -2.05 4.47
N ALA A 49 3.10 -2.56 4.07
CA ALA A 49 4.39 -2.07 4.56
C ALA A 49 4.60 -0.58 4.22
N LEU A 50 4.26 -0.17 3.00
CA LEU A 50 4.33 1.23 2.60
C LEU A 50 3.37 2.10 3.42
N LEU A 51 2.12 1.66 3.62
CA LEU A 51 1.13 2.37 4.44
C LEU A 51 1.58 2.51 5.90
N VAL A 52 2.13 1.45 6.51
CA VAL A 52 2.67 1.51 7.87
C VAL A 52 3.80 2.54 7.97
N GLY A 53 4.70 2.58 6.99
CA GLY A 53 5.76 3.59 6.92
C GLY A 53 5.20 5.02 6.81
N LEU A 54 4.18 5.22 5.97
CA LEU A 54 3.54 6.53 5.82
C LEU A 54 2.79 6.95 7.09
N VAL A 55 2.09 6.03 7.76
CA VAL A 55 1.42 6.29 9.05
C VAL A 55 2.43 6.68 10.12
N ALA A 56 3.56 5.98 10.20
CA ALA A 56 4.63 6.32 11.14
C ALA A 56 5.17 7.74 10.85
N LEU A 57 5.44 8.08 9.59
CA LEU A 57 5.89 9.41 9.20
C LEU A 57 4.85 10.50 9.51
N ALA A 58 3.58 10.26 9.22
CA ALA A 58 2.50 11.18 9.54
C ALA A 58 2.33 11.37 11.05
N THR A 59 2.57 10.32 11.83
CA THR A 59 2.54 10.39 13.30
C THR A 59 3.70 11.24 13.83
N LEU A 60 4.90 11.10 13.26
CA LEU A 60 6.06 11.93 13.62
C LEU A 60 5.85 13.41 13.26
N ASP A 61 5.15 13.69 12.15
CA ASP A 61 4.75 15.04 11.77
C ASP A 61 3.70 15.62 12.74
N ALA A 62 2.65 14.85 13.03
CA ALA A 62 1.58 15.25 13.94
C ALA A 62 2.06 15.49 15.38
N THR A 63 3.13 14.80 15.80
CA THR A 63 3.77 14.98 17.12
C THR A 63 4.87 16.05 17.12
N GLY A 64 5.16 16.67 15.98
CA GLY A 64 6.19 17.71 15.84
C GLY A 64 7.63 17.18 15.91
N ILE A 65 7.83 15.86 15.97
CA ILE A 65 9.16 15.22 16.05
C ILE A 65 9.89 15.37 14.71
N ARG A 66 9.18 15.19 13.59
CA ARG A 66 9.76 15.30 12.25
C ARG A 66 8.75 15.90 11.25
N PRO A 67 8.92 17.16 10.84
CA PRO A 67 7.98 17.80 9.94
C PRO A 67 8.02 17.22 8.50
N LEU A 68 6.84 17.10 7.91
CA LEU A 68 6.64 16.92 6.48
C LEU A 68 6.54 18.30 5.81
N GLU A 69 7.67 18.75 5.27
CA GLU A 69 7.89 20.06 4.62
C GLU A 69 6.93 20.35 3.45
#